data_AF-A0A5C7LK60-F1
#
_entry.id   AF-A0A5C7LK60-F1
#
_cell.length_a   1.000
_cell.length_b   1.000
_cell.length_c   1.000
_cell.angle_alpha   90.00
_cell.angle_beta   90.00
_cell.angle_gamma   90.00
#
_symmetry.space_group_name_H-M   'P 1'
#
loop_
_entity.id
_entity.type
_entity.pdbx_description
1 polymer ?
#
loop_
_entity_poly.entity_id
_entity_poly.type
_entity_poly.pdbx_seq_one_letter_code
_entity_poly.pdbx_strand_id
1 'polypeptide(L)'
;MANNDSLHVANPFNKGDAVTIPAGTVISSTHPQRRWSVSKRAQTITVHHTIDTYVSVELHGNRGMVKFGTVTWPGAGGYWRDVQVTPELLAANGMELPELPGQDGTIRGYHLDVIPSFDEGYTNRWNAPQES
;
A
#
# COMPACT_ATOMS: atom_id res chain seq x y z
N MET A 1 -18.63 -17.95 -14.50
CA MET A 1 -17.49 -17.01 -14.47
C MET A 1 -17.75 -16.11 -13.29
N ALA A 2 -16.95 -16.19 -12.23
CA ALA A 2 -17.11 -15.32 -11.07
C ALA A 2 -16.62 -13.92 -11.48
N ASN A 3 -17.50 -12.93 -11.50
CA ASN A 3 -17.08 -11.54 -11.63
C ASN A 3 -16.35 -11.20 -10.34
N ASN A 4 -15.03 -11.04 -10.38
CA ASN A 4 -14.31 -10.47 -9.24
C ASN A 4 -14.83 -9.05 -9.03
N ASP A 5 -15.67 -8.87 -8.01
CA ASP A 5 -16.15 -7.56 -7.59
C ASP A 5 -15.07 -6.86 -6.76
N SER A 6 -14.13 -6.23 -7.47
CA SER A 6 -13.12 -5.35 -6.87
C SER A 6 -13.46 -3.88 -7.13
N LEU A 7 -13.29 -3.07 -6.09
CA LEU A 7 -13.25 -1.60 -6.19
C LEU A 7 -11.80 -1.14 -6.12
N HIS A 8 -11.46 -0.23 -7.03
CA HIS A 8 -10.12 0.32 -7.14
C HIS A 8 -10.13 1.78 -6.71
N VAL A 9 -9.16 2.15 -5.89
CA VAL A 9 -8.86 3.53 -5.54
C VAL A 9 -7.53 3.87 -6.19
N ALA A 10 -7.57 4.83 -7.11
CA ALA A 10 -6.41 5.24 -7.89
C ALA A 10 -5.26 5.66 -6.97
N ASN A 11 -4.04 5.25 -7.34
CA ASN A 11 -2.85 5.73 -6.67
C ASN A 11 -2.68 7.23 -6.94
N PRO A 12 -2.51 8.07 -5.89
CA PRO A 12 -2.36 9.52 -6.08
C PRO A 12 -1.01 9.92 -6.70
N PHE A 13 -0.04 9.01 -6.74
CA PHE A 13 1.25 9.23 -7.39
C PHE A 13 1.24 8.72 -8.83
N ASN A 14 1.97 9.41 -9.69
CA ASN A 14 2.18 9.07 -11.09
C ASN A 14 3.63 8.68 -11.37
N LYS A 15 3.84 7.97 -12.48
CA LYS A 15 5.18 7.70 -12.99
C LYS A 15 5.92 9.03 -13.25
N GLY A 16 7.14 9.13 -12.75
CA GLY A 16 7.99 10.31 -12.89
C GLY A 16 7.91 11.27 -11.69
N ASP A 17 6.94 11.12 -10.80
CA ASP A 17 6.82 11.97 -9.62
C ASP A 17 8.04 11.84 -8.70
N ALA A 18 8.41 12.94 -8.06
CA ALA A 18 9.39 12.94 -6.98
C ALA A 18 8.64 12.74 -5.65
N VAL A 19 8.89 11.61 -4.97
CA VAL A 19 8.18 11.24 -3.74
C VAL A 19 9.16 11.17 -2.58
N THR A 20 8.84 11.86 -1.50
CA THR A 20 9.56 11.82 -0.23
C THR A 20 9.05 10.64 0.60
N ILE A 21 9.93 9.66 0.81
CA ILE A 21 9.73 8.55 1.73
C ILE A 21 10.22 9.01 3.12
N PRO A 22 9.36 9.15 4.14
CA PRO A 22 9.80 9.57 5.46
C PRO A 22 10.69 8.51 6.14
N ALA A 23 11.36 8.92 7.22
CA ALA A 23 12.05 7.96 8.08
C ALA A 23 11.04 7.04 8.77
N GLY A 24 11.44 5.81 9.10
CA GLY A 24 10.55 4.80 9.69
C GLY A 24 9.66 4.05 8.69
N THR A 25 9.65 4.45 7.41
CA THR A 25 8.85 3.76 6.40
C THR A 25 9.43 2.39 6.03
N VAL A 26 8.56 1.36 6.01
CA VAL A 26 8.91 0.02 5.55
C VAL A 26 8.96 -0.01 4.03
N ILE A 27 10.11 -0.41 3.50
CA ILE A 27 10.39 -0.55 2.07
C ILE A 27 10.58 -2.03 1.78
N SER A 28 9.73 -2.56 0.91
CA SER A 28 9.87 -3.89 0.35
C SER A 28 10.85 -3.89 -0.82
N SER A 29 11.41 -5.06 -1.14
CA SER A 29 12.44 -5.23 -2.14
C SER A 29 12.35 -6.60 -2.80
N THR A 30 12.60 -6.66 -4.10
CA THR A 30 12.67 -7.95 -4.83
C THR A 30 13.97 -8.72 -4.59
N HIS A 31 14.86 -8.21 -3.73
CA HIS A 31 16.10 -8.89 -3.38
C HIS A 31 15.82 -10.21 -2.63
N PRO A 32 16.37 -11.36 -3.06
CA PRO A 32 16.01 -12.68 -2.54
C PRO A 32 16.24 -12.85 -1.04
N GLN A 33 17.32 -12.26 -0.52
CA GLN A 33 17.72 -12.33 0.90
C GLN A 33 17.33 -11.10 1.75
N ARG A 34 16.95 -9.97 1.12
CA ARG A 34 16.73 -8.69 1.81
C ARG A 34 15.43 -8.09 1.29
N ARG A 35 14.35 -8.78 1.60
CA ARG A 35 13.02 -8.52 1.05
C ARG A 35 12.36 -7.27 1.65
N TRP A 36 12.85 -6.78 2.77
CA TRP A 36 12.35 -5.59 3.42
C TRP A 36 13.47 -4.84 4.14
N SER A 37 13.24 -3.56 4.39
CA SER A 37 14.09 -2.68 5.18
C SER A 37 13.27 -1.50 5.70
N VAL A 38 13.72 -0.86 6.78
CA VAL A 38 13.12 0.38 7.28
C VAL A 38 14.00 1.56 6.88
N SER A 39 13.39 2.60 6.31
CA SER A 39 14.10 3.81 5.93
C SER A 39 14.63 4.52 7.17
N LYS A 40 15.96 4.60 7.34
CA LYS A 40 16.57 5.26 8.50
C LYS A 40 16.50 6.79 8.46
N ARG A 41 16.30 7.36 7.27
CA ARG A 41 16.22 8.80 7.02
C ARG A 41 15.17 9.06 5.96
N ALA A 42 14.68 10.30 5.88
CA ALA A 42 13.88 10.70 4.74
C ALA A 42 14.71 10.58 3.45
N GLN A 43 14.10 10.08 2.38
CA GLN A 43 14.73 9.98 1.06
C GLN A 43 13.73 10.33 -0.03
N THR A 44 14.17 11.07 -1.04
CA THR A 44 13.35 11.36 -2.22
C THR A 44 13.68 10.35 -3.31
N ILE A 45 12.64 9.75 -3.88
CA ILE A 45 12.74 8.79 -5.00
C ILE A 45 12.00 9.34 -6.20
N THR A 46 12.30 8.80 -7.38
CA THR A 46 11.51 9.04 -8.59
C THR A 46 10.66 7.81 -8.87
N VAL A 47 9.35 7.99 -8.98
CA VAL A 47 8.40 6.90 -9.20
C VAL A 47 8.62 6.28 -10.58
N HIS A 48 8.76 4.97 -10.64
CA HIS A 48 8.81 4.24 -11.89
C HIS A 48 7.43 3.72 -12.30
N HIS A 49 6.68 3.14 -11.36
CA HIS A 49 5.30 2.72 -11.58
C HIS A 49 4.55 2.67 -10.25
N THR A 50 3.22 2.65 -10.34
CA THR A 50 2.32 2.56 -9.20
C THR A 50 1.37 1.39 -9.35
N ILE A 51 0.85 0.91 -8.22
CA ILE A 51 -0.24 -0.04 -8.14
C ILE A 51 -1.36 0.65 -7.35
N ASP A 52 -2.59 0.54 -7.82
CA ASP A 52 -3.76 1.09 -7.15
C ASP A 52 -4.11 0.30 -5.90
N THR A 53 -4.74 0.98 -4.94
CA THR A 53 -5.38 0.28 -3.83
C THR A 53 -6.58 -0.49 -4.39
N TYR A 54 -6.71 -1.75 -4.00
CA TYR A 54 -7.90 -2.54 -4.32
C TYR A 54 -8.57 -3.04 -3.04
N VAL A 55 -9.89 -3.04 -3.06
CA VAL A 55 -10.73 -3.71 -2.07
C VAL A 55 -11.61 -4.72 -2.79
N SER A 56 -11.57 -5.97 -2.37
CA SER A 56 -12.29 -7.07 -3.00
C SER A 56 -13.05 -7.88 -1.96
N VAL A 57 -14.21 -8.40 -2.35
CA VAL A 57 -14.91 -9.44 -1.59
C VAL A 57 -14.58 -10.78 -2.25
N GLU A 58 -13.99 -11.71 -1.52
CA GLU A 58 -13.80 -13.06 -2.06
C GLU A 58 -15.14 -13.81 -2.06
N LEU A 59 -15.68 -14.09 -3.26
CA LEU A 59 -17.01 -14.67 -3.47
C LEU A 59 -17.19 -16.08 -2.87
N HIS A 60 -16.12 -16.73 -2.43
CA HIS A 60 -16.16 -18.06 -1.83
C HIS A 60 -15.96 -18.08 -0.30
N GLY A 61 -15.93 -16.92 0.36
CA GLY A 61 -15.75 -16.88 1.81
C GLY A 61 -16.16 -15.60 2.53
N ASN A 62 -16.79 -14.61 1.87
CA ASN A 62 -17.15 -13.29 2.43
C ASN A 62 -16.01 -12.49 3.07
N ARG A 63 -14.77 -12.96 2.94
CA ARG A 63 -13.60 -12.26 3.45
C ARG A 63 -13.31 -11.08 2.54
N GLY A 64 -13.50 -9.88 3.09
CA GLY A 64 -13.03 -8.65 2.49
C GLY A 64 -11.50 -8.63 2.52
N MET A 65 -10.87 -8.45 1.36
CA MET A 65 -9.42 -8.24 1.24
C MET A 65 -9.16 -6.80 0.80
N VAL A 66 -8.35 -6.10 1.57
CA VAL A 66 -7.84 -4.76 1.24
C VAL A 66 -6.36 -4.89 0.95
N LYS A 67 -5.94 -4.46 -0.24
CA LYS A 67 -4.51 -4.30 -0.55
C LYS A 67 -4.25 -2.85 -0.89
N PHE A 68 -3.44 -2.21 -0.07
CA PHE A 68 -2.99 -0.86 -0.35
C PHE A 68 -2.14 -0.78 -1.61
N GLY A 69 -2.35 0.31 -2.34
CA GLY A 69 -1.55 0.66 -3.49
C GLY A 69 -0.09 0.85 -3.11
N THR A 70 0.79 0.70 -4.09
CA THR A 70 2.23 0.83 -3.88
C THR A 70 2.85 1.79 -4.88
N VAL A 71 3.93 2.42 -4.46
CA VAL A 71 4.84 3.18 -5.32
C VAL A 71 6.12 2.36 -5.47
N THR A 72 6.55 2.14 -6.71
CA THR A 72 7.72 1.32 -7.01
C THR A 72 8.79 2.12 -7.75
N TRP A 73 10.05 1.89 -7.40
CA TRP A 73 11.22 2.53 -8.01
C TRP A 73 12.41 1.56 -8.10
N PRO A 74 13.41 1.83 -8.96
CA PRO A 74 14.62 1.02 -9.02
C PRO A 74 15.48 1.24 -7.76
N GLY A 75 15.82 0.15 -7.08
CA GLY A 75 16.76 0.12 -5.97
C GLY A 75 18.19 -0.24 -6.39
N ALA A 76 19.09 -0.35 -5.41
CA ALA A 76 20.46 -0.79 -5.64
C ALA A 76 20.52 -2.27 -6.10
N GLY A 77 21.46 -2.59 -6.99
CA GLY A 77 21.71 -3.97 -7.45
C GLY A 77 20.69 -4.51 -8.47
N GLY A 78 19.90 -3.64 -9.10
CA GLY A 78 18.89 -4.03 -10.09
C GLY A 78 17.59 -4.56 -9.50
N TYR A 79 17.41 -4.48 -8.18
CA TYR A 79 16.19 -4.92 -7.51
C TYR A 79 15.17 -3.78 -7.42
N TRP A 80 13.90 -4.13 -7.58
CA TRP A 80 12.80 -3.18 -7.40
C TRP A 80 12.57 -2.96 -5.92
N ARG A 81 12.20 -1.73 -5.57
CA ARG A 81 11.76 -1.36 -4.23
C ARG A 81 10.36 -0.81 -4.31
N ASP A 82 9.54 -1.16 -3.34
CA ASP A 82 8.17 -0.69 -3.24
C ASP A 82 7.85 -0.22 -1.83
N VAL A 83 6.98 0.77 -1.76
CA VAL A 83 6.42 1.31 -0.53
C VAL A 83 4.91 1.35 -0.68
N GLN A 84 4.18 1.00 0.38
CA GLN A 84 2.75 1.17 0.38
C GLN A 84 2.36 2.64 0.52
N VAL A 85 1.27 3.02 -0.13
CA VAL A 85 0.66 4.34 0.02
C VAL A 85 -0.11 4.37 1.34
N THR A 86 0.56 4.81 2.39
CA THR A 86 -0.02 5.00 3.73
C THR A 86 -0.36 6.48 3.99
N PRO A 87 -1.17 6.80 5.02
CA PRO A 87 -1.48 8.19 5.37
C PRO A 87 -0.25 9.05 5.62
N GLU A 88 0.80 8.46 6.19
CA GLU A 88 2.04 9.17 6.52
C GLU A 88 2.89 9.44 5.29
N LEU A 89 2.87 8.52 4.32
CA LEU A 89 3.52 8.77 3.03
C LEU A 89 2.80 9.92 2.31
N LEU A 90 1.47 9.94 2.32
CA LEU A 90 0.69 11.00 1.71
C LEU A 90 0.93 12.34 2.40
N ALA A 91 0.85 12.37 3.74
CA ALA A 91 1.12 13.56 4.53
C ALA A 91 2.54 14.12 4.30
N ALA A 92 3.55 13.25 4.20
CA ALA A 92 4.92 13.65 3.90
C ALA A 92 5.10 14.28 2.51
N ASN A 93 4.13 14.08 1.60
CA ASN A 93 4.13 14.63 0.26
C ASN A 93 3.04 15.69 0.03
N GLY A 94 2.38 16.16 1.10
CA GLY A 94 1.34 17.18 1.02
C GLY A 94 0.06 16.71 0.31
N MET A 95 -0.19 15.40 0.31
CA MET A 95 -1.37 14.79 -0.33
C MET A 95 -2.43 14.44 0.70
N GLU A 96 -3.69 14.48 0.26
CA GLU A 96 -4.84 14.07 1.07
C GLU A 96 -5.01 12.54 1.05
N LEU A 97 -5.57 12.02 2.15
CA LEU A 97 -5.89 10.61 2.28
C LEU A 97 -7.09 10.27 1.40
N PRO A 98 -6.99 9.30 0.46
CA PRO A 98 -8.16 8.89 -0.30
C PRO A 98 -9.14 8.14 0.61
N GLU A 99 -10.42 8.32 0.32
CA GLU A 99 -11.48 7.53 0.95
C GLU A 99 -11.40 6.08 0.50
N LEU A 100 -11.47 5.15 1.45
CA LEU A 100 -11.51 3.73 1.13
C LEU A 100 -12.97 3.28 0.92
N PRO A 101 -13.25 2.49 -0.12
CA PRO A 101 -14.58 1.91 -0.28
C PRO A 101 -14.88 0.92 0.84
N GLY A 102 -16.14 0.82 1.23
CA GLY A 102 -16.61 -0.13 2.25
C GLY A 102 -16.32 0.26 3.70
N GLN A 103 -16.11 1.55 3.97
CA GLN A 103 -16.00 2.08 5.34
C GLN A 103 -17.28 1.91 6.17
N ASP A 104 -18.43 1.70 5.53
CA ASP A 104 -19.70 1.33 6.16
C ASP A 104 -19.84 -0.19 6.41
N GLY A 105 -18.80 -0.97 6.11
CA GLY A 105 -18.80 -2.42 6.19
C GLY A 105 -19.43 -3.11 4.98
N THR A 106 -19.76 -2.38 3.90
CA THR A 106 -20.35 -2.99 2.70
C THR A 106 -19.69 -2.56 1.39
N ILE A 107 -19.53 -3.49 0.45
CA ILE A 107 -19.08 -3.19 -0.91
C ILE A 107 -20.06 -3.80 -1.90
N ARG A 108 -20.66 -2.96 -2.76
CA ARG A 108 -21.62 -3.38 -3.80
C ARG A 108 -22.76 -4.27 -3.26
N GLY A 109 -23.19 -4.03 -2.02
CA GLY A 109 -24.25 -4.79 -1.35
C GLY A 109 -23.79 -6.06 -0.62
N TYR A 110 -22.50 -6.37 -0.63
CA TYR A 110 -21.91 -7.46 0.15
C TYR A 110 -21.37 -6.94 1.48
N HIS A 111 -21.63 -7.67 2.56
CA HIS A 111 -21.05 -7.39 3.88
C HIS A 111 -19.59 -7.83 3.94
N LEU A 112 -18.73 -6.98 4.50
CA LEU A 112 -17.33 -7.28 4.71
C LEU A 112 -17.14 -7.88 6.10
N ASP A 113 -16.43 -9.01 6.20
CA ASP A 113 -16.01 -9.55 7.50
C ASP A 113 -15.08 -8.58 8.27
N VAL A 114 -14.45 -7.66 7.53
CA VAL A 114 -13.38 -6.80 8.01
C VAL A 114 -13.54 -5.41 7.37
N ILE A 115 -13.63 -4.35 8.19
CA ILE A 115 -13.76 -2.97 7.71
C ILE A 115 -12.40 -2.47 7.20
N PRO A 116 -12.30 -2.01 5.94
CA PRO A 116 -11.07 -1.45 5.40
C PRO A 116 -10.55 -0.28 6.23
N SER A 117 -9.30 -0.37 6.70
CA SER A 117 -8.64 0.71 7.43
C SER A 117 -7.15 0.80 7.10
N PHE A 118 -6.54 1.94 7.45
CA PHE A 118 -5.10 2.17 7.32
C PHE A 118 -4.30 1.69 8.55
N ASP A 119 -4.92 0.90 9.43
CA ASP A 119 -4.32 0.49 10.70
C ASP A 119 -3.33 -0.68 10.53
N GLU A 120 -2.75 -1.07 11.65
CA GLU A 120 -1.91 -2.26 11.75
C GLU A 120 -2.69 -3.51 11.31
N GLY A 121 -2.05 -4.37 10.52
CA GLY A 121 -2.66 -5.56 9.91
C GLY A 121 -2.94 -5.42 8.41
N TYR A 122 -3.15 -4.20 7.91
CA TYR A 122 -3.34 -3.93 6.47
C TYR A 122 -2.11 -3.28 5.82
N THR A 123 -1.40 -2.45 6.59
CA THR A 123 -0.15 -1.85 6.15
C THR A 123 1.02 -2.79 6.42
N ASN A 124 2.14 -2.62 5.71
CA ASN A 124 3.34 -3.42 5.85
C ASN A 124 4.14 -3.12 7.14
N ARG A 125 3.60 -2.29 8.04
CA ARG A 125 4.22 -1.91 9.31
C ARG A 125 4.54 -3.08 10.22
N TRP A 126 3.74 -4.14 10.18
CA TRP A 126 4.02 -5.38 10.92
C TRP A 126 5.31 -6.08 10.46
N ASN A 127 5.88 -5.72 9.30
CA ASN A 127 7.20 -6.19 8.87
C ASN A 127 8.36 -5.36 9.44
N ALA A 128 8.08 -4.24 10.10
CA ALA A 128 9.14 -3.50 10.78
C ALA A 128 9.73 -4.41 11.87
N PRO A 129 11.07 -4.48 12.01
CA PRO A 129 11.67 -5.19 13.11
C PRO A 129 11.15 -4.58 14.42
N GLN A 130 10.51 -5.42 15.25
CA GLN A 130 10.05 -4.98 16.55
C GLN A 130 11.29 -4.60 17.36
N GLU A 131 11.32 -3.37 17.89
CA GLU A 131 12.38 -2.94 18.79
C GLU A 131 12.36 -3.87 20.00
N SER A 132 13.40 -4.69 20.12
CA SER A 132 13.66 -5.60 21.25
C SER A 132 14.38 -4.88 22.39
#